data_AF-A0A5P9F675-F1
#
_entry.id   AF-A0A5P9F675-F1
#
_cell.length_a   1.000
_cell.length_b   1.000
_cell.length_c   1.000
_cell.angle_alpha   90.00
_cell.angle_beta   90.00
_cell.angle_gamma   90.00
#
_symmetry.space_group_name_H-M   'P 1'
#
loop_
_entity.id
_entity.type
_entity.pdbx_description
1 polymer ?
#
loop_
_entity_poly.entity_id
_entity_poly.type
_entity_poly.pdbx_seq_one_letter_code
_entity_poly.pdbx_strand_id
1 'polypeptide(L)'
;MAMPLRRNLTYLLIVLAWLLAVLATPSRATPEPGLMWNRSGLPAVFPLQLRTHPGLDYLLMLTPVNEDAAVLAAYARGGEFFRVLVPPGEFEVSIAAGREWQGEKRLFGPDTRFFNLEAPLTFRVKGLSRRQGHVIDLRRVLEDPEAIETASRSLCQTLRLAPDERWLAVPGPDPDGPDDRIPRYEVRPRLC
;
A
#
# COMPACT_ATOMS: atom_id res chain seq x y z
N MET A 1 -18.85 12.13 -66.02
CA MET A 1 -18.62 12.91 -64.78
C MET A 1 -19.25 12.17 -63.61
N ALA A 2 -18.51 11.34 -62.88
CA ALA A 2 -19.02 10.69 -61.67
C ALA A 2 -17.86 10.18 -60.80
N MET A 3 -17.24 11.02 -59.95
CA MET A 3 -16.29 10.53 -58.94
C MET A 3 -15.90 11.48 -57.77
N PRO A 4 -16.80 12.21 -57.06
CA PRO A 4 -16.43 12.82 -55.78
C PRO A 4 -16.83 11.99 -54.54
N LEU A 5 -17.84 11.11 -54.67
CA LEU A 5 -18.48 10.46 -53.53
C LEU A 5 -17.56 9.47 -52.78
N ARG A 6 -16.68 8.78 -53.53
CA ARG A 6 -15.79 7.76 -52.98
C ARG A 6 -14.70 8.35 -52.07
N ARG A 7 -14.25 9.57 -52.32
CA ARG A 7 -13.13 10.20 -51.58
C ARG A 7 -13.58 10.74 -50.23
N ASN A 8 -14.78 11.32 -50.16
CA ASN A 8 -15.36 11.86 -48.94
C ASN A 8 -15.74 10.75 -47.94
N LEU A 9 -16.16 9.59 -48.45
CA LEU A 9 -16.46 8.42 -47.61
C LEU A 9 -15.19 7.87 -46.95
N THR A 10 -14.05 7.85 -47.64
CA THR A 10 -12.78 7.41 -47.05
C THR A 10 -12.29 8.35 -45.95
N TYR A 11 -12.39 9.66 -46.15
CA TYR A 11 -12.03 10.64 -45.10
C TYR A 11 -12.94 10.53 -43.87
N LEU A 12 -14.25 10.35 -44.08
CA LEU A 12 -15.19 10.15 -42.98
C LEU A 12 -14.86 8.88 -42.18
N LEU A 13 -14.54 7.78 -42.86
CA LEU A 13 -14.15 6.52 -42.22
C LEU A 13 -12.82 6.64 -41.47
N ILE A 14 -11.84 7.39 -41.99
CA ILE A 14 -10.56 7.64 -41.31
C ILE A 14 -10.77 8.51 -40.07
N VAL A 15 -11.57 9.57 -40.16
CA VAL A 15 -11.90 10.43 -39.02
C VAL A 15 -12.67 9.66 -37.97
N LEU A 16 -13.65 8.83 -38.38
CA LEU A 16 -14.43 7.99 -37.47
C LEU A 16 -13.56 6.91 -36.80
N ALA A 17 -12.64 6.28 -37.54
CA ALA A 17 -11.70 5.32 -36.98
C ALA A 17 -10.72 5.97 -35.99
N TRP A 18 -10.25 7.18 -36.27
CA TRP A 18 -9.46 7.97 -35.32
C TRP A 18 -10.28 8.35 -34.08
N LEU A 19 -11.54 8.77 -34.25
CA LEU A 19 -12.43 9.10 -33.13
C LEU A 19 -12.72 7.87 -32.25
N LEU A 20 -12.98 6.72 -32.87
CA LEU A 20 -13.18 5.44 -32.18
C LEU A 20 -11.91 4.95 -31.47
N ALA A 21 -10.73 5.13 -32.06
CA ALA A 21 -9.46 4.80 -31.43
C ALA A 21 -9.14 5.71 -30.23
N VAL A 22 -9.56 6.98 -30.26
CA VAL A 22 -9.46 7.91 -29.13
C VAL A 22 -10.43 7.55 -28.00
N LEU A 23 -11.61 7.02 -28.34
CA LEU A 23 -12.63 6.58 -27.36
C LEU A 23 -12.33 5.20 -26.77
N ALA A 24 -11.56 4.36 -27.45
CA ALA A 24 -11.15 3.04 -26.97
C ALA A 24 -9.94 3.14 -26.02
N THR A 25 -10.05 3.91 -24.94
CA THR A 25 -9.10 3.78 -23.84
C THR A 25 -9.40 2.44 -23.14
N PRO A 26 -8.43 1.51 -23.03
CA PRO A 26 -8.64 0.34 -22.21
C PRO A 26 -8.81 0.81 -20.77
N SER A 27 -10.06 0.82 -20.30
CA SER A 27 -10.36 1.03 -18.88
C SER A 27 -9.76 -0.15 -18.13
N ARG A 28 -8.60 0.06 -17.51
CA ARG A 28 -8.02 -0.94 -16.61
C ARG A 28 -8.88 -0.95 -15.36
N ALA A 29 -9.24 -2.15 -14.91
CA ALA A 29 -9.95 -2.31 -13.66
C ALA A 29 -9.17 -1.59 -12.54
N THR A 30 -9.89 -0.77 -11.78
CA THR A 30 -9.36 -0.14 -10.58
C THR A 30 -8.94 -1.23 -9.59
N PRO A 31 -7.75 -1.15 -8.96
CA PRO A 31 -7.31 -2.15 -8.00
C PRO A 31 -8.21 -2.13 -6.77
N GLU A 32 -8.34 -3.28 -6.11
CA GLU A 32 -8.91 -3.32 -4.77
C GLU A 32 -8.00 -2.55 -3.78
N PRO A 33 -8.57 -1.76 -2.86
CA PRO A 33 -7.78 -1.10 -1.82
C PRO A 33 -6.99 -2.12 -0.99
N GLY A 34 -5.68 -1.95 -0.92
CA GLY A 34 -4.79 -2.84 -0.17
C GLY A 34 -3.38 -2.89 -0.73
N LEU A 35 -2.65 -3.93 -0.32
CA LEU A 35 -1.32 -4.25 -0.86
C LEU A 35 -1.47 -4.72 -2.31
N MET A 36 -0.79 -4.07 -3.25
CA MET A 36 -0.75 -4.51 -4.64
C MET A 36 0.34 -5.56 -4.84
N TRP A 37 1.55 -5.26 -4.37
CA TRP A 37 2.68 -6.18 -4.45
C TRP A 37 3.76 -5.85 -3.40
N ASN A 38 4.52 -6.87 -3.01
CA ASN A 38 5.71 -6.76 -2.18
C ASN A 38 6.83 -7.60 -2.82
N ARG A 39 7.89 -6.93 -3.26
CA ARG A 39 9.07 -7.50 -3.92
C ARG A 39 10.32 -7.45 -3.06
N SER A 40 10.20 -7.02 -1.79
CA SER A 40 11.33 -6.95 -0.86
C SER A 40 11.89 -8.31 -0.45
N GLY A 41 11.14 -9.40 -0.67
CA GLY A 41 11.48 -10.73 -0.14
C GLY A 41 11.30 -10.87 1.38
N LEU A 42 10.81 -9.83 2.05
CA LEU A 42 10.66 -9.77 3.50
C LEU A 42 9.17 -9.71 3.90
N PRO A 43 8.84 -10.21 5.11
CA PRO A 43 7.47 -10.21 5.60
C PRO A 43 7.01 -8.78 5.94
N ALA A 44 5.87 -8.40 5.38
CA ALA A 44 5.22 -7.12 5.65
C ALA A 44 4.48 -7.19 7.00
N VAL A 45 5.06 -6.57 8.04
CA VAL A 45 4.60 -6.74 9.44
C VAL A 45 4.50 -5.46 10.26
N PHE A 46 4.98 -4.32 9.73
CA PHE A 46 4.92 -3.02 10.39
C PHE A 46 3.80 -2.17 9.78
N PRO A 47 2.97 -1.49 10.58
CA PRO A 47 1.81 -0.79 10.05
C PRO A 47 2.20 0.57 9.45
N LEU A 48 1.68 0.85 8.28
CA LEU A 48 1.65 2.18 7.68
C LEU A 48 0.19 2.55 7.42
N GLN A 49 -0.24 3.67 7.98
CA GLN A 49 -1.59 4.19 7.80
C GLN A 49 -1.54 5.46 6.96
N LEU A 50 -2.48 5.56 6.01
CA LEU A 50 -2.67 6.75 5.19
C LEU A 50 -4.01 7.39 5.57
N ARG A 51 -4.01 8.70 5.81
CA ARG A 51 -5.22 9.50 6.04
C ARG A 51 -5.38 10.49 4.91
N THR A 52 -6.53 10.44 4.25
CA THR A 52 -6.78 11.21 3.04
C THR A 52 -8.16 11.84 3.10
N HIS A 53 -8.36 12.90 2.32
CA HIS A 53 -9.69 13.43 2.07
C HIS A 53 -10.38 12.57 0.98
N PRO A 54 -11.70 12.40 1.00
CA PRO A 54 -12.41 11.77 -0.11
C PRO A 54 -12.21 12.53 -1.44
N GLY A 55 -12.33 11.79 -2.55
CA GLY A 55 -12.42 12.37 -3.89
C GLY A 55 -11.23 12.09 -4.83
N LEU A 56 -10.08 11.69 -4.29
CA LEU A 56 -8.95 11.15 -5.05
C LEU A 56 -8.59 9.76 -4.52
N ASP A 57 -8.08 8.90 -5.38
CA ASP A 57 -7.45 7.65 -5.00
C ASP A 57 -5.94 7.82 -5.00
N TYR A 58 -5.25 6.93 -4.30
CA TYR A 58 -3.83 7.05 -3.99
C TYR A 58 -3.10 5.75 -4.28
N LEU A 59 -1.96 5.85 -4.95
CA LEU A 59 -0.96 4.80 -5.04
C LEU A 59 0.22 5.20 -4.15
N LEU A 60 0.47 4.39 -3.13
CA LEU A 60 1.61 4.50 -2.23
C LEU A 60 2.72 3.56 -2.72
N MET A 61 3.94 4.07 -2.85
CA MET A 61 5.14 3.32 -3.23
C MET A 61 6.26 3.56 -2.23
N LEU A 62 6.96 2.47 -1.87
CA LEU A 62 8.07 2.48 -0.93
C LEU A 62 9.33 2.00 -1.64
N THR A 63 10.35 2.86 -1.63
CA THR A 63 11.67 2.59 -2.21
C THR A 63 12.69 2.54 -1.07
N PRO A 64 13.45 1.44 -0.90
CA PRO A 64 14.53 1.39 0.08
C PRO A 64 15.53 2.51 -0.19
N VAL A 65 16.06 3.17 0.85
CA VAL A 65 16.99 4.33 0.70
C VAL A 65 18.26 3.99 -0.10
N ASN A 66 18.60 2.72 -0.24
CA ASN A 66 19.78 2.21 -0.94
C ASN A 66 19.46 1.56 -2.30
N GLU A 67 18.23 1.70 -2.80
CA GLU A 67 17.76 1.10 -4.05
C GLU A 67 17.05 2.15 -4.92
N ASP A 68 17.07 1.97 -6.24
CA ASP A 68 16.44 2.92 -7.17
C ASP A 68 14.99 2.54 -7.53
N ALA A 69 14.50 1.41 -7.02
CA ALA A 69 13.22 0.83 -7.41
C ALA A 69 12.33 0.59 -6.20
N ALA A 70 11.04 0.91 -6.34
CA ALA A 70 10.05 0.60 -5.33
C ALA A 70 9.93 -0.91 -5.13
N VAL A 71 9.94 -1.35 -3.87
CA VAL A 71 9.82 -2.77 -3.47
C VAL A 71 8.46 -3.09 -2.86
N LEU A 72 7.64 -2.08 -2.57
CA LEU A 72 6.26 -2.27 -2.17
C LEU A 72 5.37 -1.20 -2.80
N ALA A 73 4.19 -1.61 -3.27
CA ALA A 73 3.14 -0.69 -3.65
C ALA A 73 1.79 -1.10 -3.06
N ALA A 74 0.99 -0.09 -2.74
CA ALA A 74 -0.33 -0.26 -2.17
C ALA A 74 -1.29 0.79 -2.73
N TYR A 75 -2.54 0.40 -2.97
CA TYR A 75 -3.59 1.26 -3.50
C TYR A 75 -4.60 1.58 -2.42
N ALA A 76 -5.02 2.84 -2.32
CA ALA A 76 -5.96 3.33 -1.33
C ALA A 76 -7.04 4.19 -1.98
N ARG A 77 -8.30 3.99 -1.58
CA ARG A 77 -9.40 4.88 -1.95
C ARG A 77 -9.44 6.10 -1.01
N GLY A 78 -9.66 7.29 -1.56
CA GLY A 78 -9.73 8.51 -0.76
C GLY A 78 -10.84 8.52 0.27
N GLY A 79 -10.54 9.00 1.49
CA GLY A 79 -11.52 9.13 2.57
C GLY A 79 -11.86 7.83 3.31
N GLU A 80 -11.45 6.68 2.79
CA GLU A 80 -11.57 5.39 3.50
C GLU A 80 -10.43 5.22 4.52
N PHE A 81 -10.69 4.45 5.59
CA PHE A 81 -9.62 4.05 6.50
C PHE A 81 -8.66 3.10 5.80
N PHE A 82 -7.42 3.53 5.59
CA PHE A 82 -6.42 2.74 4.90
C PHE A 82 -5.22 2.40 5.79
N ARG A 83 -4.89 1.10 5.87
CA ARG A 83 -3.69 0.60 6.52
C ARG A 83 -3.10 -0.53 5.69
N VAL A 84 -1.79 -0.47 5.48
CA VAL A 84 -1.01 -1.53 4.85
C VAL A 84 0.11 -1.96 5.80
N LEU A 85 0.55 -3.22 5.69
CA LEU A 85 1.74 -3.68 6.37
C LEU A 85 2.96 -3.52 5.48
N VAL A 86 4.09 -3.17 6.09
CA VAL A 86 5.35 -2.83 5.43
C VAL A 86 6.46 -3.73 5.97
N PRO A 87 7.42 -4.16 5.14
CA PRO A 87 8.63 -4.85 5.58
C PRO A 87 9.47 -4.03 6.57
N PRO A 88 10.36 -4.67 7.35
CA PRO A 88 11.40 -3.92 8.07
C PRO A 88 12.33 -3.21 7.08
N GLY A 89 12.81 -2.03 7.45
CA GLY A 89 13.74 -1.25 6.64
C GLY A 89 13.54 0.25 6.78
N GLU A 90 14.28 1.00 5.98
CA GLU A 90 14.13 2.44 5.83
C GLU A 90 13.74 2.74 4.39
N PHE A 91 12.66 3.49 4.20
CA PHE A 91 12.07 3.69 2.88
C PHE A 91 11.79 5.17 2.61
N GLU A 92 12.17 5.60 1.42
CA GLU A 92 11.60 6.78 0.78
C GLU A 92 10.16 6.46 0.37
N VAL A 93 9.27 7.43 0.58
CA VAL A 93 7.85 7.27 0.30
C VAL A 93 7.41 8.24 -0.77
N SER A 94 6.87 7.69 -1.85
CA SER A 94 6.24 8.44 -2.93
C SER A 94 4.77 8.04 -3.04
N ILE A 95 3.93 9.04 -3.28
CA ILE A 95 2.47 8.88 -3.35
C ILE A 95 2.00 9.56 -4.62
N ALA A 96 1.36 8.79 -5.49
CA ALA A 96 0.62 9.32 -6.63
C ALA A 96 -0.86 9.40 -6.28
N ALA A 97 -1.55 10.45 -6.70
CA ALA A 97 -2.98 10.62 -6.46
C ALA A 97 -3.72 11.09 -7.71
N GLY A 98 -4.97 10.66 -7.86
CA GLY A 98 -5.83 11.11 -8.96
C GLY A 98 -7.21 10.47 -8.93
N ARG A 99 -8.05 10.81 -9.90
CA ARG A 99 -9.47 10.40 -9.91
C ARG A 99 -9.73 9.07 -10.60
N GLU A 100 -8.97 8.76 -11.63
CA GLU A 100 -9.22 7.59 -12.48
C GLU A 100 -7.94 6.79 -12.62
N TRP A 101 -7.98 5.53 -12.20
CA TRP A 101 -6.85 4.62 -12.36
C TRP A 101 -6.67 4.16 -13.81
N GLN A 102 -5.45 4.23 -14.33
CA GLN A 102 -5.09 3.87 -15.71
C GLN A 102 -3.97 2.80 -15.76
N GLY A 103 -3.68 2.18 -14.62
CA GLY A 103 -2.65 1.14 -14.44
C GLY A 103 -1.28 1.69 -14.04
N GLU A 104 -0.41 0.83 -13.50
CA GLU A 104 0.86 1.20 -12.85
C GLU A 104 1.81 2.06 -13.70
N LYS A 105 1.77 1.95 -15.03
CA LYS A 105 2.61 2.77 -15.93
C LYS A 105 2.07 4.19 -16.13
N ARG A 106 0.75 4.36 -16.14
CA ARG A 106 0.07 5.63 -16.39
C ARG A 106 -0.48 6.27 -15.12
N LEU A 107 -0.52 5.51 -14.03
CA LEU A 107 -1.05 5.91 -12.73
C LEU A 107 -2.48 6.43 -12.87
N PHE A 108 -2.71 7.70 -12.61
CA PHE A 108 -4.01 8.35 -12.73
C PHE A 108 -4.15 9.22 -13.99
N GLY A 109 -3.25 9.02 -14.97
CA GLY A 109 -3.21 9.78 -16.21
C GLY A 109 -2.49 11.13 -16.08
N PRO A 110 -2.76 12.07 -17.00
CA PRO A 110 -2.09 13.37 -17.05
C PRO A 110 -2.28 14.23 -15.79
N ASP A 111 -3.40 14.05 -15.09
CA ASP A 111 -3.74 14.79 -13.88
C ASP A 111 -3.18 14.13 -12.59
N THR A 112 -2.28 13.16 -12.73
CA THR A 112 -1.62 12.52 -11.58
C THR A 112 -0.84 13.55 -10.77
N ARG A 113 -1.18 13.65 -9.48
CA ARG A 113 -0.44 14.47 -8.51
C ARG A 113 0.56 13.60 -7.77
N PHE A 114 1.74 14.12 -7.52
CA PHE A 114 2.80 13.39 -6.80
C PHE A 114 3.12 14.09 -5.48
N PHE A 115 3.25 13.31 -4.42
CA PHE A 115 3.65 13.74 -3.09
C PHE A 115 4.79 12.86 -2.62
N ASN A 116 5.91 13.47 -2.24
CA ASN A 116 7.05 12.76 -1.68
C ASN A 116 7.24 13.24 -0.24
N LEU A 117 7.54 12.31 0.65
CA LEU A 117 7.94 12.67 2.01
C LEU A 117 9.38 13.20 2.00
N GLU A 118 9.64 14.27 2.76
CA GLU A 118 10.98 14.85 2.85
C GLU A 118 11.98 13.93 3.56
N ALA A 119 11.50 13.17 4.54
CA ALA A 119 12.33 12.28 5.34
C ALA A 119 11.89 10.81 5.14
N PRO A 120 12.85 9.87 5.03
CA PRO A 120 12.55 8.45 5.00
C PRO A 120 11.82 7.98 6.26
N LEU A 121 11.02 6.92 6.12
CA LEU A 121 10.35 6.27 7.24
C LEU A 121 11.08 4.98 7.63
N THR A 122 11.46 4.88 8.91
CA THR A 122 12.08 3.67 9.46
C THR A 122 11.06 2.73 10.09
N PHE A 123 10.99 1.50 9.60
CA PHE A 123 10.15 0.41 10.13
C PHE A 123 11.03 -0.64 10.78
N ARG A 124 10.96 -0.74 12.11
CA ARG A 124 11.79 -1.66 12.90
C ARG A 124 11.18 -1.96 14.25
N VAL A 125 11.68 -3.00 14.89
CA VAL A 125 11.38 -3.24 16.30
C VAL A 125 12.19 -2.26 17.15
N LYS A 126 11.55 -1.57 18.09
CA LYS A 126 12.16 -0.77 19.16
C LYS A 126 11.99 -1.52 20.49
N GLY A 127 13.09 -1.79 21.18
CA GLY A 127 13.08 -2.57 22.42
C GLY A 127 12.67 -4.03 22.19
N LEU A 128 12.01 -4.65 23.16
CA LEU A 128 11.69 -6.09 23.13
C LEU A 128 10.41 -6.44 22.38
N SER A 129 9.48 -5.50 22.18
CA SER A 129 8.13 -5.86 21.70
C SER A 129 7.39 -4.76 20.93
N ARG A 130 8.06 -3.65 20.56
CA ARG A 130 7.38 -2.52 19.92
C ARG A 130 7.72 -2.45 18.44
N ARG A 131 6.76 -2.75 17.57
CA ARG A 131 6.90 -2.56 16.12
C ARG A 131 6.63 -1.11 15.78
N GLN A 132 7.63 -0.38 15.31
CA GLN A 132 7.48 1.01 14.90
C GLN A 132 6.79 1.06 13.53
N GLY A 133 5.62 1.69 13.47
CA GLY A 133 4.94 2.06 12.24
C GLY A 133 4.73 3.56 12.15
N HIS A 134 3.96 4.00 11.16
CA HIS A 134 3.79 5.42 10.84
C HIS A 134 2.39 5.73 10.34
N VAL A 135 2.00 7.00 10.49
CA VAL A 135 0.81 7.61 9.88
C VAL A 135 1.31 8.73 8.97
N ILE A 136 0.80 8.73 7.75
CA ILE A 136 0.95 9.83 6.80
C ILE A 136 -0.43 10.49 6.68
N ASP A 137 -0.50 11.79 6.95
CA ASP A 137 -1.73 12.56 6.83
C ASP A 137 -1.64 13.52 5.64
N LEU A 138 -2.49 13.26 4.65
CA LEU A 138 -2.60 14.02 3.40
C LEU A 138 -3.92 14.80 3.33
N ARG A 139 -4.69 14.90 4.43
CA ARG A 139 -6.03 15.51 4.38
C ARG A 139 -6.02 16.97 3.95
N ARG A 140 -4.92 17.69 4.19
CA ARG A 140 -4.75 19.11 3.83
C ARG A 140 -3.89 19.33 2.59
N VAL A 141 -3.34 18.27 1.99
CA VAL A 141 -2.33 18.39 0.91
C VAL A 141 -2.89 18.99 -0.39
N LEU A 142 -4.21 18.94 -0.58
CA LEU A 142 -4.86 19.52 -1.75
C LEU A 142 -5.05 21.03 -1.63
N GLU A 143 -5.02 21.56 -0.41
CA GLU A 143 -5.14 22.99 -0.09
C GLU A 143 -3.75 23.61 0.09
N ASP A 144 -2.86 22.86 0.74
CA ASP A 144 -1.49 23.24 1.05
C ASP A 144 -0.54 22.04 0.80
N PRO A 145 0.21 22.03 -0.32
CA PRO A 145 1.11 20.93 -0.65
C PRO A 145 2.21 20.67 0.40
N GLU A 146 2.57 21.66 1.21
CA GLU A 146 3.56 21.51 2.29
C GLU A 146 2.94 20.93 3.57
N ALA A 147 1.61 20.79 3.64
CA ALA A 147 0.90 20.27 4.81
C ALA A 147 0.95 18.73 4.98
N ILE A 148 1.94 18.05 4.40
CA ILE A 148 2.12 16.61 4.62
C ILE A 148 2.64 16.40 6.04
N GLU A 149 1.78 15.85 6.90
CA GLU A 149 2.16 15.53 8.28
C GLU A 149 2.54 14.05 8.40
N THR A 150 3.69 13.79 9.03
CA THR A 150 4.13 12.43 9.36
C THR A 150 4.19 12.25 10.88
N ALA A 151 3.66 11.14 11.37
CA ALA A 151 3.70 10.81 12.79
C ALA A 151 4.06 9.34 12.99
N SER A 152 5.02 9.07 13.89
CA SER A 152 5.31 7.71 14.33
C SER A 152 4.12 7.13 15.13
N ARG A 153 3.70 5.90 14.80
CA ARG A 153 2.71 5.12 15.55
C ARG A 153 3.27 3.74 15.86
N SER A 154 3.33 3.37 17.13
CA SER A 154 3.87 2.06 17.51
C SER A 154 2.76 1.02 17.63
N LEU A 155 3.02 -0.22 17.23
CA LEU A 155 2.29 -1.37 17.77
C LEU A 155 3.10 -1.97 18.90
N CYS A 156 2.53 -2.03 20.10
CA CYS A 156 3.07 -2.84 21.18
C CYS A 156 2.54 -4.27 21.04
N GLN A 157 3.42 -5.24 21.16
CA GLN A 157 3.04 -6.64 21.35
C GLN A 157 3.03 -6.91 22.85
N THR A 158 1.92 -7.42 23.37
CA THR A 158 1.88 -8.00 24.71
C THR A 158 1.95 -9.51 24.55
N LEU A 159 2.98 -10.13 25.13
CA LEU A 159 3.02 -11.58 25.28
C LEU A 159 2.18 -11.96 26.49
N ARG A 160 1.15 -12.77 26.29
CA ARG A 160 0.47 -13.48 27.38
C ARG A 160 0.86 -14.94 27.32
N LEU A 161 1.15 -15.54 28.47
CA LEU A 161 1.14 -16.99 28.59
C LEU A 161 -0.23 -17.47 28.11
N ALA A 162 -0.25 -18.35 27.10
CA ALA A 162 -1.49 -18.99 26.71
C ALA A 162 -1.95 -19.81 27.92
N PRO A 163 -3.20 -19.65 28.39
CA PRO A 163 -3.75 -20.54 29.38
C PRO A 163 -3.98 -21.87 28.67
N ASP A 164 -2.96 -22.73 28.60
CA ASP A 164 -3.26 -24.14 28.40
C ASP A 164 -3.78 -24.69 29.73
N GLU A 165 -4.86 -25.45 29.65
CA GLU A 165 -5.39 -26.21 30.78
C GLU A 165 -4.54 -27.48 31.04
N ARG A 166 -3.35 -27.61 30.42
CA ARG A 166 -2.47 -28.77 30.53
C ARG A 166 -1.42 -28.63 31.63
N TRP A 167 -1.10 -27.43 32.11
CA TRP A 167 -0.16 -27.26 33.25
C TRP A 167 -0.62 -27.91 34.56
N LEU A 168 -1.91 -28.29 34.69
CA LEU A 168 -2.41 -29.03 35.87
C LEU A 168 -2.32 -30.55 35.74
N ALA A 169 -1.98 -31.09 34.56
CA ALA A 169 -1.72 -32.50 34.37
C ALA A 169 -0.30 -32.65 33.82
N VAL A 170 0.68 -32.83 34.70
CA VAL A 170 2.04 -33.21 34.29
C VAL A 170 2.03 -34.72 34.04
N PRO A 171 2.02 -35.24 32.80
CA PRO A 171 2.35 -36.63 32.57
C PRO A 171 3.88 -36.74 32.77
N GLY A 172 4.34 -37.87 33.33
CA GLY A 172 5.78 -38.11 33.52
C GLY A 172 6.58 -37.93 32.22
N PRO A 173 7.90 -37.69 32.30
CA PRO A 173 8.73 -37.40 31.14
C PRO A 173 8.68 -38.56 30.13
N ASP A 174 8.10 -38.30 28.95
CA ASP A 174 8.29 -39.11 27.76
C ASP A 174 9.64 -38.71 27.13
N PRO A 175 10.66 -39.58 27.15
CA PRO A 175 11.98 -39.26 26.63
C PRO A 175 12.01 -39.10 25.10
N ASP A 176 10.97 -39.56 24.38
CA ASP A 176 10.91 -39.55 22.91
C ASP A 176 9.77 -38.63 22.37
N GLY A 177 9.04 -37.93 23.25
CA GLY A 177 7.96 -37.00 22.90
C GLY A 177 8.45 -35.57 22.61
N PRO A 178 7.66 -34.73 21.90
CA PRO A 178 8.00 -33.32 21.75
C PRO A 178 8.12 -32.64 23.13
N ASP A 179 9.13 -31.79 23.32
CA ASP A 179 9.38 -31.09 24.58
C ASP A 179 8.26 -30.06 24.86
N ASP A 180 7.19 -30.54 25.51
CA ASP A 180 6.03 -29.75 25.93
C ASP A 180 6.37 -28.75 27.07
N ARG A 181 7.65 -28.64 27.50
CA ARG A 181 8.08 -27.70 28.54
C ARG A 181 8.25 -26.27 28.06
N ILE A 182 8.11 -26.01 26.75
CA ILE A 182 8.15 -24.64 26.21
C ILE A 182 6.78 -23.99 26.40
N PRO A 183 6.64 -22.96 27.27
CA PRO A 183 5.39 -22.26 27.43
C PRO A 183 4.93 -21.66 26.10
N ARG A 184 3.70 -21.97 25.70
CA ARG A 184 3.08 -21.33 24.54
C ARG A 184 2.66 -19.92 24.94
N TYR A 185 3.02 -18.94 24.12
CA TYR A 185 2.62 -17.55 24.31
C TYR A 185 1.63 -17.13 23.24
N GLU A 186 0.56 -16.47 23.65
CA GLU A 186 -0.33 -15.72 22.76
C GLU A 186 0.24 -14.30 22.58
N VAL A 187 0.49 -13.92 21.33
CA VAL A 187 0.96 -12.58 20.99
C VAL A 187 -0.22 -11.72 20.58
N ARG A 188 -0.59 -10.74 21.41
CA ARG A 188 -1.67 -9.79 21.09
C ARG A 188 -1.12 -8.41 20.73
N PRO A 189 -1.28 -7.93 19.48
CA PRO A 189 -0.89 -6.59 19.09
C PRO A 189 -1.89 -5.53 19.59
N ARG A 190 -1.40 -4.39 20.09
CA ARG A 190 -2.18 -3.21 20.48
C ARG A 190 -1.49 -1.93 20.00
N LEU A 191 -2.27 -0.88 19.75
CA LEU A 191 -1.72 0.43 19.37
C LEU A 191 -1.12 1.13 20.60
N CYS A 192 0.05 1.73 20.37
CA CYS A 192 0.81 2.63 21.22
C CYS A 192 1.47 3.68 20.28
#